data_AF-A0A9X9A4A9-F1
#
_entry.id   AF-A0A9X9A4A9-F1
#
_cell.length_a   1.000
_cell.length_b   1.000
_cell.length_c   1.000
_cell.angle_alpha   90.00
_cell.angle_beta   90.00
_cell.angle_gamma   90.00
#
_symmetry.space_group_name_H-M   'P 1'
#
loop_
_entity.id
_entity.type
_entity.pdbx_description
1 polymer ?
#
loop_
_entity_poly.entity_id
_entity_poly.type
_entity_poly.pdbx_seq_one_letter_code
_entity_poly.pdbx_strand_id
1 'polypeptide(L)'
;MMGEGNGVFAPNRAITRAEFAQLISKSLNLPAGDASFKDLNDANSTLRDGIKRTASAGIIQGRGDGYFDPNTPITREESAIIVNKALQYKGIWGPVVNLPFSDKDQISYKEDVQRLYGLGIVKGKGENQYDP
;
A
#
# COMPACT_ATOMS: atom_id res chain seq x y z
N MET A 1 -9.81 8.24 -3.70
CA MET A 1 -10.57 7.10 -3.15
C MET A 1 -11.89 7.04 -3.90
N MET A 2 -12.31 5.87 -4.40
CA MET A 2 -13.62 5.73 -5.05
C MET A 2 -14.59 5.15 -4.01
N GLY A 3 -15.75 5.79 -3.83
CA GLY A 3 -16.86 5.18 -3.09
C GLY A 3 -17.50 4.07 -3.93
N GLU A 4 -18.42 3.30 -3.33
CA GLU A 4 -19.13 2.20 -4.01
C GLU A 4 -20.14 2.68 -5.08
N GLY A 5 -20.29 4.00 -5.23
CA GLY A 5 -21.34 4.63 -6.01
C GLY A 5 -22.47 5.16 -5.10
N ASN A 6 -23.41 5.89 -5.69
CA ASN A 6 -24.62 6.38 -5.01
C ASN A 6 -24.38 7.19 -3.71
N GLY A 7 -23.25 7.92 -3.63
CA GLY A 7 -22.89 8.72 -2.45
C GLY A 7 -22.34 7.91 -1.26
N VAL A 8 -22.10 6.60 -1.42
CA VAL A 8 -21.61 5.73 -0.35
C VAL A 8 -20.08 5.62 -0.40
N PHE A 9 -19.43 6.01 0.70
CA PHE A 9 -17.97 5.95 0.85
C PHE A 9 -17.46 4.60 1.39
N ALA A 10 -18.27 3.89 2.19
CA ALA A 10 -17.96 2.58 2.80
C ALA A 10 -16.58 2.50 3.52
N PRO A 11 -16.35 3.31 4.57
CA PRO A 11 -15.02 3.47 5.19
C PRO A 11 -14.47 2.19 5.86
N ASN A 12 -15.33 1.22 6.18
CA ASN A 12 -14.95 -0.03 6.83
C ASN A 12 -14.77 -1.19 5.84
N ARG A 13 -14.98 -0.97 4.54
CA ARG A 13 -14.77 -2.01 3.54
C ARG A 13 -13.26 -2.24 3.36
N ALA A 14 -12.85 -3.51 3.35
CA ALA A 14 -11.51 -3.88 2.92
C ALA A 14 -11.28 -3.49 1.45
N ILE A 15 -10.17 -2.80 1.19
CA ILE A 15 -9.77 -2.44 -0.18
C ILE A 15 -8.78 -3.46 -0.73
N THR A 16 -8.84 -3.69 -2.04
CA THR A 16 -7.91 -4.62 -2.70
C THR A 16 -6.55 -3.97 -2.95
N ARG A 17 -5.53 -4.80 -3.21
CA ARG A 17 -4.20 -4.34 -3.64
C ARG A 17 -4.28 -3.47 -4.90
N ALA A 18 -5.14 -3.82 -5.87
CA ALA A 18 -5.34 -3.01 -7.07
C ALA A 18 -5.98 -1.64 -6.78
N GLU A 19 -6.97 -1.60 -5.88
CA GLU A 19 -7.59 -0.34 -5.44
C GLU A 19 -6.58 0.57 -4.74
N PHE A 20 -5.72 -0.01 -3.90
CA PHE A 20 -4.67 0.73 -3.22
C PHE A 20 -3.58 1.24 -4.18
N ALA A 21 -3.15 0.42 -5.14
CA ALA A 21 -2.24 0.83 -6.20
C ALA A 21 -2.79 2.02 -6.99
N GLN A 22 -4.07 1.97 -7.37
CA GLN A 22 -4.74 3.06 -8.07
C GLN A 22 -4.84 4.32 -7.21
N LEU A 23 -5.06 4.18 -5.90
CA LEU A 23 -5.06 5.31 -4.96
C LEU A 23 -3.69 6.00 -4.94
N ILE A 24 -2.61 5.25 -4.74
CA ILE A 24 -1.25 5.80 -4.68
C ILE A 24 -0.85 6.45 -6.01
N SER A 25 -1.15 5.77 -7.13
CA SER A 25 -0.87 6.30 -8.46
C SER A 25 -1.51 7.67 -8.68
N LYS A 26 -2.78 7.82 -8.29
CA LYS A 26 -3.50 9.10 -8.40
C LYS A 26 -2.96 10.14 -7.43
N SER A 27 -2.72 9.77 -6.17
CA SER A 27 -2.22 10.70 -5.14
C SER A 27 -0.87 11.31 -5.49
N LEU A 28 0.01 10.55 -6.15
CA LEU A 28 1.33 11.03 -6.53
C LEU A 28 1.41 11.62 -7.94
N ASN A 29 0.31 11.54 -8.71
CA ASN A 29 0.24 11.84 -10.14
C ASN A 29 1.37 11.14 -10.93
N LEU A 30 1.49 9.82 -10.76
CA LEU A 30 2.57 9.04 -11.37
C LEU A 30 2.49 9.07 -12.90
N PRO A 31 3.63 9.11 -13.61
CA PRO A 31 3.66 8.96 -15.07
C PRO A 31 3.12 7.58 -15.47
N ALA A 32 2.82 7.40 -16.76
CA ALA A 32 2.44 6.11 -17.29
C ALA A 32 3.56 5.07 -17.05
N GLY A 33 3.15 3.83 -16.79
CA GLY A 33 4.05 2.71 -16.55
C GLY A 33 3.76 1.56 -17.50
N ASP A 34 4.76 0.72 -17.74
CA ASP A 34 4.73 -0.42 -18.64
C ASP A 34 4.90 -1.77 -17.94
N ALA A 35 5.05 -1.78 -16.60
CA ALA A 35 5.11 -3.00 -15.80
C ALA A 35 3.95 -3.96 -16.12
N SER A 36 4.25 -5.26 -16.11
CA SER A 36 3.33 -6.32 -16.49
C SER A 36 3.32 -7.45 -15.47
N PHE A 37 2.14 -8.04 -15.27
CA PHE A 37 1.93 -9.21 -14.42
C PHE A 37 1.04 -10.22 -15.15
N LYS A 38 1.23 -11.51 -14.86
CA LYS A 38 0.48 -12.63 -15.48
C LYS A 38 -1.02 -12.53 -15.20
N ASP A 39 -1.38 -12.04 -14.03
CA ASP A 39 -2.74 -11.87 -13.49
C ASP A 39 -3.26 -10.43 -13.62
N LEU A 40 -2.62 -9.59 -14.43
CA LEU A 40 -3.04 -8.19 -14.58
C LEU A 40 -4.49 -8.08 -15.11
N ASN A 41 -4.92 -9.06 -15.91
CA ASN A 41 -6.27 -9.09 -16.46
C ASN A 41 -7.35 -9.48 -15.44
N ASP A 42 -6.95 -10.05 -14.29
CA ASP A 42 -7.87 -10.39 -13.20
C ASP A 42 -8.34 -9.12 -12.46
N ALA A 43 -7.58 -8.03 -12.56
CA ALA A 43 -7.99 -6.73 -12.06
C ALA A 43 -9.07 -6.09 -12.96
N ASN A 44 -9.99 -5.34 -12.34
CA ASN A 44 -10.87 -4.43 -13.06
C ASN A 44 -10.04 -3.52 -13.99
N SER A 45 -10.48 -3.34 -15.24
CA SER A 45 -9.75 -2.59 -16.27
C SER A 45 -9.37 -1.16 -15.83
N THR A 46 -10.19 -0.52 -15.00
CA THR A 46 -9.96 0.84 -14.48
C THR A 46 -8.87 0.94 -13.41
N LEU A 47 -8.45 -0.20 -12.83
CA LEU A 47 -7.40 -0.29 -11.81
C LEU A 47 -6.04 -0.71 -12.38
N ARG A 48 -6.03 -1.31 -13.58
CA ARG A 48 -4.80 -1.85 -14.21
C ARG A 48 -3.73 -0.78 -14.39
N ASP A 49 -4.11 0.44 -14.77
CA ASP A 49 -3.17 1.54 -14.96
C ASP A 49 -2.46 1.90 -13.65
N GLY A 50 -3.17 1.93 -12.52
CA GLY A 50 -2.59 2.15 -11.20
C GLY A 50 -1.55 1.11 -10.83
N ILE A 51 -1.82 -0.17 -11.13
CA ILE A 51 -0.87 -1.27 -10.93
C ILE A 51 0.40 -1.04 -11.75
N LYS A 52 0.26 -0.76 -13.06
CA LYS A 52 1.41 -0.54 -13.94
C LYS A 52 2.28 0.63 -13.49
N ARG A 53 1.66 1.77 -13.18
CA ARG A 53 2.36 3.01 -12.79
C ARG A 53 3.12 2.85 -11.48
N THR A 54 2.46 2.30 -10.46
CA THR A 54 3.10 2.10 -9.15
C THR A 54 4.21 1.07 -9.20
N ALA A 55 4.06 -0.01 -9.97
CA ALA A 55 5.12 -0.99 -10.18
C ALA A 55 6.30 -0.42 -10.96
N SER A 56 6.05 0.34 -12.03
CA SER A 56 7.12 0.99 -12.82
C SER A 56 7.86 2.07 -12.02
N ALA A 57 7.18 2.73 -11.09
CA ALA A 57 7.77 3.68 -10.16
C ALA A 57 8.54 3.01 -9.00
N GLY A 58 8.56 1.67 -8.91
CA GLY A 58 9.21 0.93 -7.82
C GLY A 58 8.50 1.05 -6.47
N ILE A 59 7.25 1.51 -6.45
CA ILE A 59 6.47 1.74 -5.22
C ILE A 59 5.77 0.48 -4.75
N ILE A 60 5.27 -0.34 -5.68
CA ILE A 60 4.62 -1.63 -5.37
C ILE A 60 5.34 -2.73 -6.13
N GLN A 61 5.49 -3.88 -5.49
CA GLN A 61 6.06 -5.09 -6.10
C GLN A 61 4.99 -6.19 -6.17
N GLY A 62 5.16 -7.10 -7.14
CA GLY A 62 4.38 -8.33 -7.22
C GLY A 62 4.72 -9.30 -6.07
N ARG A 63 3.95 -10.38 -5.95
CA ARG A 63 4.16 -11.42 -4.94
C ARG A 63 5.23 -12.46 -5.30
N GLY A 64 5.81 -12.37 -6.50
CA GLY A 64 6.71 -13.38 -7.05
C GLY A 64 6.12 -14.04 -8.28
N ASP A 65 6.93 -14.79 -9.03
CA ASP A 65 6.55 -15.59 -10.20
C ASP A 65 5.77 -14.85 -11.31
N GLY A 66 5.84 -13.52 -11.32
CA GLY A 66 5.12 -12.65 -12.24
C GLY A 66 3.67 -12.34 -11.84
N TYR A 67 3.26 -12.60 -10.59
CA TYR A 67 1.91 -12.33 -10.09
C TYR A 67 1.85 -11.06 -9.24
N PHE A 68 0.74 -10.33 -9.33
CA PHE A 68 0.46 -9.13 -8.53
C PHE A 68 -0.56 -9.37 -7.41
N ASP A 69 -1.50 -10.27 -7.65
CA ASP A 69 -2.65 -10.61 -6.82
C ASP A 69 -3.60 -9.40 -6.61
N PRO A 70 -4.28 -8.94 -7.67
CA PRO A 70 -4.96 -7.64 -7.68
C PRO A 70 -6.24 -7.57 -6.83
N ASN A 71 -6.94 -8.70 -6.66
CA ASN A 71 -8.25 -8.74 -6.03
C ASN A 71 -8.18 -9.10 -4.53
N THR A 72 -7.01 -9.50 -4.04
CA THR A 72 -6.81 -9.80 -2.63
C THR A 72 -6.83 -8.52 -1.79
N PRO A 73 -7.52 -8.52 -0.64
CA PRO A 73 -7.45 -7.43 0.33
C PRO A 73 -6.01 -7.12 0.71
N ILE A 74 -5.65 -5.83 0.72
CA ILE A 74 -4.31 -5.43 1.15
C ILE A 74 -4.20 -5.54 2.67
N THR A 75 -3.10 -6.12 3.17
CA THR A 75 -2.84 -6.14 4.61
C THR A 75 -2.35 -4.78 5.09
N ARG A 76 -2.39 -4.58 6.41
CA ARG A 76 -1.98 -3.31 6.99
C ARG A 76 -0.46 -3.13 6.86
N GLU A 77 0.30 -4.19 7.02
CA GLU A 77 1.73 -4.23 6.75
C GLU A 77 2.05 -3.93 5.28
N GLU A 78 1.36 -4.56 4.32
CA GLU A 78 1.57 -4.28 2.90
C GLU A 78 1.29 -2.83 2.56
N SER A 79 0.23 -2.26 3.14
CA SER A 79 -0.07 -0.84 2.95
C SER A 79 1.04 0.08 3.50
N ALA A 80 1.65 -0.28 4.63
CA ALA A 80 2.74 0.48 5.23
C ALA A 80 3.99 0.47 4.36
N ILE A 81 4.38 -0.68 3.82
CA ILE A 81 5.52 -0.78 2.90
C ILE A 81 5.31 0.13 1.69
N ILE A 82 4.13 0.04 1.07
CA ILE A 82 3.80 0.82 -0.13
C ILE A 82 3.78 2.32 0.17
N VAL A 83 3.23 2.75 1.30
CA VAL A 83 3.23 4.15 1.71
C VAL A 83 4.66 4.64 1.98
N ASN A 84 5.50 3.85 2.65
CA ASN A 84 6.90 4.21 2.87
C ASN A 84 7.64 4.35 1.53
N LYS A 85 7.44 3.43 0.58
CA LYS A 85 8.02 3.52 -0.77
C LYS A 85 7.50 4.73 -1.56
N ALA A 86 6.22 5.07 -1.43
CA ALA A 86 5.63 6.28 -2.01
C ALA A 86 6.28 7.57 -1.47
N LEU A 87 6.58 7.62 -0.17
CA LEU A 87 7.28 8.74 0.46
C LEU A 87 8.73 8.82 -0.01
N GLN A 88 9.43 7.69 -0.07
CA GLN A 88 10.80 7.61 -0.59
C GLN A 88 10.89 8.06 -2.05
N TYR A 89 9.91 7.70 -2.88
CA TYR A 89 9.78 8.17 -4.27
C TYR A 89 9.67 9.71 -4.34
N LYS A 90 9.08 10.35 -3.34
CA LYS A 90 9.01 11.83 -3.21
C LYS A 90 10.21 12.43 -2.45
N GLY A 91 11.24 11.64 -2.12
CA GLY A 91 12.41 12.08 -1.38
C GLY A 91 12.18 12.29 0.11
N ILE A 92 11.05 11.81 0.65
CA ILE A 92 10.72 11.92 2.07
C ILE A 92 11.18 10.65 2.79
N TRP A 93 12.06 10.82 3.77
CA TRP A 93 12.63 9.73 4.56
C TRP A 93 12.28 9.91 6.03
N GLY A 94 11.51 8.97 6.58
CA GLY A 94 11.21 8.94 8.01
C GLY A 94 12.40 8.44 8.84
N PRO A 95 12.54 8.90 10.10
CA PRO A 95 13.54 8.35 11.01
C PRO A 95 13.15 6.92 11.41
N VAL A 96 14.14 6.04 11.56
CA VAL A 96 13.91 4.72 12.17
C VAL A 96 13.82 4.91 13.68
N VAL A 97 12.69 4.52 14.27
CA VAL A 97 12.41 4.70 15.70
C VAL A 97 11.98 3.37 16.33
N ASN A 98 12.02 3.26 17.66
CA ASN A 98 11.52 2.07 18.33
C ASN A 98 9.97 2.03 18.27
N LEU A 99 9.40 0.89 17.90
CA LEU A 99 7.95 0.72 17.91
C LEU A 99 7.49 0.42 19.34
N PRO A 100 6.45 1.12 19.85
CA PRO A 100 5.91 0.86 21.17
C PRO A 100 4.99 -0.38 21.19
N PHE A 101 4.74 -1.02 20.05
CA PHE A 101 3.69 -2.02 19.91
C PHE A 101 4.04 -3.36 20.59
N SER A 102 3.04 -3.98 21.22
CA SER A 102 3.17 -5.27 21.93
C SER A 102 3.34 -6.46 20.97
N ASP A 103 2.77 -6.36 19.77
CA ASP A 103 2.79 -7.33 18.68
C ASP A 103 3.86 -7.01 17.61
N LYS A 104 4.80 -6.10 17.90
CA LYS A 104 5.84 -5.65 16.95
C LYS A 104 6.69 -6.79 16.38
N ASP A 105 6.72 -7.94 17.03
CA ASP A 105 7.47 -9.11 16.59
C ASP A 105 6.76 -9.93 15.51
N GLN A 106 5.47 -9.68 15.27
CA GLN A 106 4.72 -10.24 14.15
C GLN A 106 4.90 -9.44 12.84
N ILE A 107 5.52 -8.26 12.92
CA ILE A 107 5.80 -7.41 11.76
C ILE A 107 7.04 -7.95 11.04
N SER A 108 6.86 -8.39 9.80
CA SER A 108 7.92 -8.87 8.92
C SER A 108 8.81 -7.71 8.44
N TYR A 109 8.20 -6.57 8.08
CA TYR A 109 8.87 -5.39 7.52
C TYR A 109 8.93 -4.25 8.53
N LYS A 110 9.61 -4.50 9.66
CA LYS A 110 9.65 -3.58 10.81
C LYS A 110 10.14 -2.18 10.42
N GLU A 111 11.16 -2.07 9.57
CA GLU A 111 11.76 -0.77 9.24
C GLU A 111 10.77 0.18 8.55
N ASP A 112 9.95 -0.33 7.62
CA ASP A 112 8.93 0.48 6.95
C ASP A 112 7.90 1.03 7.95
N VAL A 113 7.46 0.18 8.89
CA VAL A 113 6.53 0.59 9.95
C VAL A 113 7.19 1.58 10.92
N GLN A 114 8.47 1.38 11.26
CA GLN A 114 9.24 2.30 12.11
C GLN A 114 9.32 3.69 11.49
N ARG A 115 9.68 3.79 10.21
CA ARG A 115 9.79 5.07 9.50
C ARG A 115 8.45 5.79 9.45
N LEU A 116 7.36 5.07 9.16
CA LEU A 116 6.02 5.66 9.14
C LEU A 116 5.52 6.08 10.53
N TYR A 117 5.86 5.33 11.58
CA TYR A 117 5.57 5.72 12.95
C TYR A 117 6.36 6.99 13.34
N GLY A 118 7.64 7.06 12.98
CA GLY A 118 8.50 8.23 13.20
C GLY A 118 8.00 9.50 12.48
N LEU A 119 7.28 9.35 11.36
CA LEU A 119 6.61 10.44 10.66
C LEU A 119 5.19 10.76 11.18
N GLY A 120 4.69 9.99 12.14
CA GLY A 120 3.32 10.12 12.66
C GLY A 120 2.21 9.68 11.69
N ILE A 121 2.58 9.00 10.59
CA ILE A 121 1.65 8.50 9.55
C ILE A 121 0.97 7.21 10.01
N VAL A 122 1.72 6.35 10.68
CA VAL A 122 1.21 5.13 11.32
C VAL A 122 1.07 5.35 12.82
N LYS A 123 -0.06 4.93 13.37
CA LYS A 123 -0.33 4.85 14.81
C LYS A 123 -0.84 3.46 15.15
N GLY A 124 -0.68 3.05 16.40
CA GLY A 124 -1.25 1.79 16.90
C GLY A 124 -2.78 1.83 16.94
N LYS A 125 -3.37 0.65 17.05
CA LYS A 125 -4.77 0.47 17.46
C LYS A 125 -4.85 0.45 19.00
N GLY A 126 -6.05 0.18 19.53
CA GLY A 126 -6.23 -0.05 20.96
C GLY A 126 -5.27 -1.12 21.50
N GLU A 127 -5.07 -1.13 22.81
CA GLU A 127 -4.21 -2.13 23.50
C GLU A 127 -2.74 -2.12 23.07
N ASN A 128 -2.27 -1.00 22.50
CA ASN A 128 -0.88 -0.82 22.10
C ASN A 128 -0.42 -1.84 21.04
N GLN A 129 -1.32 -2.24 20.14
CA GLN A 129 -1.06 -3.19 19.04
C GLN A 129 -0.91 -2.46 17.69
N TYR A 130 -0.14 -3.04 16.77
CA TYR A 130 -0.04 -2.60 15.39
C TYR A 130 -1.10 -3.27 14.51
N ASP A 131 -1.31 -4.59 14.68
CA ASP A 131 -2.15 -5.47 13.86
C ASP A 131 -1.67 -5.52 12.38
N PRO A 132 -0.55 -6.22 12.09
CA PRO A 132 0.08 -6.25 10.77
C PRO A 132 -0.81 -6.84 9.65
#